data_AF-A0A6L9MW24-F1
#
_entry.id   AF-A0A6L9MW24-F1
#
_cell.length_a   1.000
_cell.length_b   1.000
_cell.length_c   1.000
_cell.angle_alpha   90.00
_cell.angle_beta   90.00
_cell.angle_gamma   90.00
#
_symmetry.space_group_name_H-M   'P 1'
#
loop_
_entity.id
_entity.type
_entity.pdbx_description
1 polymer ?
#
loop_
_entity_poly.entity_id
_entity_poly.type
_entity_poly.pdbx_seq_one_letter_code
_entity_poly.pdbx_strand_id
1 'polypeptide(L)' 'MKTIQTNAARTDLIEIWLYGAENWGIECADEYLDELGSFIKSLCNFPDKYRLQKIMYRQ' A
#
# COMPACT_ATOMS: atom_id res chain seq x y z
N MET A 1 11.11 -11.80 4.66
CA MET A 1 10.32 -11.48 5.87
C MET A 1 8.84 -11.73 5.57
N LYS A 2 8.00 -12.16 6.52
CA LYS A 2 6.57 -12.42 6.26
C LYS A 2 5.80 -11.11 6.31
N THR A 3 5.09 -10.75 5.23
CA THR A 3 4.16 -9.62 5.23
C THR A 3 2.87 -10.02 5.95
N ILE A 4 2.44 -9.21 6.91
CA ILE A 4 1.15 -9.37 7.59
C ILE A 4 0.29 -8.19 7.16
N GLN A 5 -0.85 -8.46 6.54
CA GLN A 5 -1.85 -7.44 6.18
C GLN A 5 -3.05 -7.58 7.12
N THR A 6 -3.52 -6.45 7.66
CA THR A 6 -4.79 -6.41 8.39
C THR A 6 -5.96 -6.52 7.39
N ASN A 7 -7.15 -6.89 7.88
CA ASN A 7 -8.34 -6.89 7.03
C ASN A 7 -8.63 -5.48 6.47
N ALA A 8 -8.40 -4.43 7.26
CA ALA A 8 -8.56 -3.05 6.80
C ALA A 8 -7.63 -2.74 5.62
N ALA A 9 -6.33 -3.03 5.74
CA ALA A 9 -5.38 -2.81 4.65
C ALA A 9 -5.72 -3.58 3.37
N ARG A 10 -6.35 -4.76 3.51
CA ARG A 10 -6.84 -5.52 2.34
C ARG A 10 -8.04 -4.81 1.70
N THR A 11 -9.01 -4.35 2.50
CA THR A 11 -10.15 -3.58 1.99
C THR A 11 -9.67 -2.32 1.27
N ASP A 12 -8.70 -1.59 1.85
CA ASP A 12 -8.13 -0.40 1.24
C ASP A 12 -7.55 -0.70 -0.16
N LEU A 13 -6.80 -1.80 -0.31
CA LEU A 13 -6.25 -2.20 -1.62
C LEU A 13 -7.33 -2.54 -2.65
N ILE A 14 -8.44 -3.14 -2.22
CA ILE A 14 -9.59 -3.44 -3.10
C ILE A 14 -10.26 -2.15 -3.54
N GLU A 15 -10.52 -1.23 -2.61
CA GLU A 15 -11.16 0.06 -2.92
C GLU A 15 -10.29 0.93 -3.83
N ILE A 16 -8.98 0.96 -3.60
CA ILE A 16 -8.01 1.63 -4.48
C ILE A 16 -8.07 1.04 -5.89
N TRP A 17 -8.07 -0.29 -6.03
CA TRP A 17 -8.11 -0.93 -7.34
C TRP A 17 -9.45 -0.67 -8.05
N LEU A 18 -10.58 -0.77 -7.36
CA LEU A 18 -11.90 -0.47 -7.93
C LEU A 18 -11.98 0.97 -8.43
N TYR A 19 -11.52 1.93 -7.63
CA TYR A 19 -11.45 3.33 -8.03
C TYR A 19 -10.54 3.51 -9.25
N GLY A 20 -9.35 2.90 -9.24
CA GLY A 20 -8.42 2.97 -10.36
C GLY A 20 -9.01 2.38 -11.65
N ALA A 21 -9.69 1.23 -11.55
CA ALA A 21 -10.29 0.59 -12.71
C ALA A 21 -11.40 1.44 -13.32
N GLU A 22 -12.22 2.08 -12.48
CA GLU A 22 -13.29 2.98 -12.92
C GLU A 22 -12.75 4.29 -13.55
N ASN A 23 -11.67 4.86 -13.00
CA ASN A 23 -11.22 6.20 -13.37
C ASN A 23 -10.05 6.22 -14.36
N TRP A 24 -9.20 5.20 -14.35
CA TRP A 24 -7.95 5.12 -15.13
C TRP A 24 -7.88 3.90 -16.06
N GLY A 25 -8.85 2.98 -15.95
CA GLY A 25 -8.86 1.72 -16.67
C GLY A 25 -8.15 0.59 -15.92
N ILE A 26 -8.50 -0.65 -16.27
CA ILE A 26 -8.04 -1.86 -15.58
C ILE A 26 -6.50 -1.97 -15.62
N GLU A 27 -5.88 -1.73 -16.78
CA GLU A 27 -4.42 -1.84 -16.93
C GLU A 27 -3.67 -0.88 -15.98
N CYS A 28 -4.12 0.37 -15.89
CA CYS A 28 -3.55 1.35 -14.96
C CYS A 28 -3.77 0.97 -13.49
N ALA A 29 -4.92 0.38 -13.16
CA ALA A 29 -5.23 -0.06 -11.81
C ALA A 29 -4.35 -1.25 -11.39
N ASP A 30 -4.10 -2.19 -12.31
CA ASP A 30 -3.20 -3.31 -12.11
C ASP A 30 -1.75 -2.84 -11.92
N GLU A 31 -1.25 -1.97 -12.80
CA GLU A 31 0.10 -1.39 -12.67
C GLU A 31 0.29 -0.68 -11.33
N TYR A 32 -0.69 0.13 -10.91
CA TYR A 32 -0.63 0.82 -9.63
C TYR A 32 -0.62 -0.14 -8.43
N LEU A 33 -1.41 -1.21 -8.49
CA LEU A 33 -1.44 -2.22 -7.43
C LEU A 33 -0.12 -3.02 -7.36
N ASP A 34 0.51 -3.28 -8.50
CA ASP A 34 1.83 -3.91 -8.59
C ASP A 34 2.94 -3.03 -8.01
N GLU A 35 2.90 -1.71 -8.25
CA GLU A 35 3.81 -0.76 -7.63
C GLU A 35 3.66 -0.72 -6.10
N LEU A 36 2.43 -0.68 -5.60
CA LEU A 36 2.14 -0.77 -4.16
C LEU A 36 2.68 -2.08 -3.57
N GLY A 37 2.44 -3.20 -4.24
CA GLY A 37 2.96 -4.51 -3.82
C GLY A 37 4.49 -4.54 -3.77
N SER A 38 5.16 -3.98 -4.76
CA SER A 38 6.61 -3.87 -4.83
C SER A 38 7.17 -2.98 -3.72
N PHE A 39 6.51 -1.86 -3.45
CA PHE A 39 6.87 -0.96 -2.36
C PHE A 39 6.71 -1.62 -0.98
N ILE A 40 5.60 -2.30 -0.72
CA ILE A 40 5.36 -3.03 0.54
C ILE A 40 6.41 -4.12 0.74
N LYS A 41 6.77 -4.87 -0.32
CA LYS A 41 7.87 -5.85 -0.25
C LYS A 41 9.20 -5.18 0.12
N SER A 42 9.52 -4.04 -0.49
CA SER A 42 10.73 -3.28 -0.15
C SER A 42 10.70 -2.80 1.31
N LEU A 43 9.57 -2.29 1.79
CA LEU A 43 9.37 -1.90 3.18
C LEU A 43 9.60 -3.07 4.16
N CYS A 44 9.08 -4.26 3.83
CA CYS A 44 9.31 -5.45 4.65
C CYS A 44 10.76 -5.94 4.63
N ASN A 45 11.48 -5.77 3.51
CA ASN A 45 12.86 -6.22 3.40
C ASN A 45 13.87 -5.21 3.98
N PHE A 46 13.52 -3.92 4.01
CA PHE A 46 14.38 -2.83 4.46
C PHE A 46 13.62 -1.83 5.36
N PRO A 47 13.08 -2.26 6.52
CA PRO A 47 12.23 -1.41 7.35
C PRO A 47 12.92 -0.11 7.81
N ASP A 48 14.22 -0.16 8.10
CA ASP A 48 15.00 0.99 8.59
C ASP A 48 15.29 2.04 7.52
N LYS A 49 15.06 1.72 6.23
CA LYS A 49 15.22 2.67 5.12
C LYS A 49 14.16 3.77 5.16
N TYR A 50 13.03 3.52 5.83
CA TYR A 50 11.86 4.38 5.80
C TYR A 50 11.72 5.16 7.10
N ARG A 51 11.24 6.40 6.99
CA ARG A 51 11.05 7.28 8.15
C ARG A 51 9.93 6.73 9.03
N LEU A 52 10.25 6.47 10.31
CA LEU A 52 9.23 6.26 11.33
C LEU A 52 8.41 7.55 11.49
N GLN A 53 7.11 7.48 11.24
CA GLN A 53 6.21 8.57 11.61
C GLN A 53 6.11 8.59 13.14
N LYS A 54 6.72 9.61 13.77
CA LYS A 54 6.42 9.94 15.16
C LYS A 54 5.02 10.55 15.19
N ILE A 55 4.07 9.86 15.79
CA ILE A 55 2.77 10.44 16.11
C ILE A 55 3.04 11.57 17.10
N MET A 56 3.04 12.83 16.63
CA MET A 56 2.96 13.96 17.53
C MET A 56 1.54 13.98 18.09
N TYR A 57 1.37 13.59 19.35
CA TYR A 57 0.21 13.98 20.11
C TYR A 57 0.18 15.51 20.11
N ARG A 58 -0.76 16.12 19.38
CA ARG A 58 -1.11 17.53 19.59
C ARG A 58 -1.66 17.59 21.02
N GLN A 59 -0.90 18.25 21.90
CA GLN A 59 -1.37 18.70 23.21
C GLN A 59 -2.36 19.85 23.05
#